data_AF-A0A067M6F3-F1
#
_entry.id   AF-A0A067M6F3-F1
#
_cell.length_a   1.000
_cell.length_b   1.000
_cell.length_c   1.000
_cell.angle_alpha   90.00
_cell.angle_beta   90.00
_cell.angle_gamma   90.00
#
_symmetry.space_group_name_H-M   'P 1'
#
loop_
_entity.id
_entity.type
_entity.pdbx_description
1 polymer ?
#
loop_
_entity_poly.entity_id
_entity_poly.type
_entity_poly.pdbx_seq_one_letter_code
_entity_poly.pdbx_strand_id
1 'polypeptide(L)'
;SPSFQASWQSRTNARVKKFCSLNRAGNALCAWHDSRRERRSYPPRMAPPGHLNCGCTYEQALFEESLSRNHVGSYHPGETVRMDPALRNPLLKLLQWRYGYRDGDFERDPVTGLWIEGEGEAVWEAKAAAG
;
A
#
# COMPACT_ATOMS: atom_id res chain seq x y z
N SER A 1 -13.32 -16.65 8.16
CA SER A 1 -14.75 -16.78 7.81
C SER A 1 -15.06 -15.95 6.55
N PRO A 2 -16.19 -16.19 5.86
CA PRO A 2 -16.63 -15.35 4.75
C PRO A 2 -16.78 -13.88 5.12
N SER A 3 -17.31 -13.58 6.32
CA SER A 3 -17.43 -12.22 6.86
C SER A 3 -16.08 -11.51 6.94
N PHE A 4 -15.05 -12.21 7.43
CA PHE A 4 -13.71 -11.64 7.54
C PHE A 4 -13.06 -11.41 6.17
N GLN A 5 -13.29 -12.27 5.17
CA GLN A 5 -12.78 -12.02 3.81
C GLN A 5 -13.46 -10.82 3.15
N ALA A 6 -14.75 -10.60 3.40
CA ALA A 6 -15.43 -9.39 2.94
C ALA A 6 -14.84 -8.13 3.58
N SER A 7 -14.65 -8.16 4.91
CA SER A 7 -13.96 -7.12 5.67
C SER A 7 -12.55 -6.84 5.13
N TRP A 8 -11.78 -7.89 4.83
CA TRP A 8 -10.47 -7.77 4.19
C TRP A 8 -10.53 -7.04 2.86
N GLN A 9 -11.42 -7.47 1.97
CA GLN A 9 -11.55 -6.86 0.65
C GLN A 9 -11.94 -5.39 0.76
N SER A 10 -12.88 -5.05 1.66
CA SER A 10 -13.28 -3.67 1.93
C SER A 10 -12.11 -2.83 2.43
N ARG A 11 -11.31 -3.35 3.38
CA ARG A 11 -10.10 -2.69 3.87
C ARG A 11 -9.10 -2.41 2.75
N THR A 12 -8.77 -3.42 1.94
CA THR A 12 -7.83 -3.27 0.82
C THR A 12 -8.35 -2.28 -0.21
N ASN A 13 -9.63 -2.33 -0.57
CA ASN A 13 -10.25 -1.37 -1.49
C ASN A 13 -10.18 0.08 -0.96
N ALA A 14 -10.42 0.27 0.34
CA ALA A 14 -10.31 1.57 0.98
C ALA A 14 -8.87 2.10 0.94
N ARG A 15 -7.87 1.24 1.18
CA ARG A 15 -6.45 1.61 1.05
C ARG A 15 -6.06 1.93 -0.40
N VAL A 16 -6.52 1.15 -1.39
CA VAL A 16 -6.33 1.48 -2.81
C VAL A 16 -6.92 2.85 -3.12
N LYS A 17 -8.15 3.13 -2.67
CA LYS A 17 -8.76 4.44 -2.87
C LYS A 17 -7.95 5.56 -2.21
N LYS A 18 -7.40 5.35 -1.02
CA LYS A 18 -6.63 6.39 -0.32
C LYS A 18 -5.25 6.63 -0.94
N PHE A 19 -4.51 5.58 -1.27
CA PHE A 19 -3.10 5.70 -1.65
C PHE A 19 -2.83 5.64 -3.16
N CYS A 20 -3.76 5.10 -3.94
CA CYS A 20 -3.58 4.87 -5.37
C CYS A 20 -4.46 5.75 -6.26
N SER A 21 -5.28 6.63 -5.68
CA SER A 21 -6.14 7.54 -6.46
C SER A 21 -5.35 8.63 -7.18
N LEU A 22 -5.84 9.03 -8.34
CA LEU A 22 -5.29 10.14 -9.11
C LEU A 22 -5.51 11.46 -8.36
N ASN A 23 -4.48 12.29 -8.32
CA ASN A 23 -4.60 13.69 -7.93
C ASN A 23 -5.29 14.54 -9.02
N ARG A 24 -5.50 15.83 -8.76
CA ARG A 24 -6.15 16.77 -9.71
C ARG A 24 -5.44 16.83 -11.06
N ALA A 25 -4.12 16.66 -11.09
CA ALA A 25 -3.33 16.64 -12.31
C ALA A 25 -3.42 15.31 -13.07
N GLY A 26 -4.17 14.32 -12.57
CA GLY A 26 -4.32 13.00 -13.17
C GLY A 26 -3.14 12.07 -12.90
N ASN A 27 -2.35 12.30 -11.85
CA ASN A 27 -1.23 11.44 -11.47
C ASN A 27 -1.50 10.71 -10.15
N ALA A 28 -1.11 9.45 -10.07
CA ALA A 28 -0.92 8.70 -8.83
C ALA A 28 0.49 8.12 -8.84
N LEU A 29 1.28 8.38 -7.80
CA LEU A 29 2.64 7.87 -7.65
C LEU A 29 2.71 7.08 -6.35
N CYS A 30 3.53 6.03 -6.34
CA CYS A 30 3.80 5.35 -5.08
C CYS A 30 4.60 6.31 -4.20
N ALA A 31 4.55 6.03 -2.92
CA ALA A 31 5.05 6.91 -1.92
C ALA A 31 6.57 7.21 -2.19
N TRP A 32 7.37 6.19 -2.51
CA TRP A 32 8.80 6.34 -2.78
C TRP A 32 9.08 7.26 -3.97
N HIS A 33 8.43 7.01 -5.12
CA HIS A 33 8.65 7.77 -6.34
C HIS A 33 8.21 9.23 -6.20
N ASP A 34 7.13 9.48 -5.46
CA ASP A 34 6.67 10.84 -5.16
C ASP A 34 7.70 11.63 -4.34
N SER A 35 8.23 11.01 -3.27
CA SER A 35 9.20 11.64 -2.38
C SER A 35 10.52 12.03 -3.07
N ARG A 36 10.94 11.24 -4.07
CA ARG A 36 12.16 11.48 -4.85
C ARG A 36 11.92 12.27 -6.13
N ARG A 37 10.66 12.65 -6.41
CA ARG A 37 10.27 13.33 -7.66
C ARG A 37 10.75 12.59 -8.91
N GLU A 38 10.69 11.27 -8.85
CA GLU A 38 11.15 10.40 -9.93
C GLU A 38 10.32 10.57 -11.20
N ARG A 39 10.91 10.21 -12.33
CA ARG A 39 10.21 10.31 -13.62
C ARG A 39 9.08 9.28 -13.68
N ARG A 40 7.92 9.75 -14.14
CA ARG A 40 6.74 8.92 -14.40
C ARG A 40 6.99 7.95 -15.55
N SER A 41 6.54 6.71 -15.39
CA SER A 41 6.51 5.69 -16.46
C SER A 41 5.33 5.91 -17.41
N TYR A 42 4.20 6.39 -16.89
CA TYR A 42 2.99 6.65 -17.68
C TYR A 42 2.57 8.12 -17.58
N PRO A 43 2.11 8.75 -18.69
CA PRO A 43 1.52 10.08 -18.66
C PRO A 43 0.29 10.17 -17.73
N PRO A 44 -0.14 11.38 -17.33
CA PRO A 44 -1.32 11.55 -16.50
C PRO A 44 -2.57 10.87 -17.10
N ARG A 45 -3.34 10.18 -16.27
CA ARG A 45 -4.53 9.38 -16.62
C ARG A 45 -4.28 8.20 -17.58
N MET A 46 -3.02 7.88 -17.88
CA MET A 46 -2.64 6.82 -18.83
C MET A 46 -1.99 5.60 -18.18
N ALA A 47 -2.01 5.48 -16.85
CA ALA A 47 -1.55 4.26 -16.18
C ALA A 47 -2.55 3.11 -16.42
N PRO A 48 -2.09 1.88 -16.67
CA PRO A 48 -2.98 0.73 -16.85
C PRO A 48 -3.74 0.39 -15.55
N PRO A 49 -4.88 -0.34 -15.64
CA PRO A 49 -5.60 -0.78 -14.44
C PRO A 49 -4.69 -1.52 -13.45
N GLY A 50 -4.87 -1.23 -12.16
CA GLY A 50 -4.04 -1.80 -11.09
C GLY A 50 -2.63 -1.22 -10.96
N HIS A 51 -2.30 -0.17 -11.70
CA HIS A 51 -0.98 0.46 -11.69
C HIS A 51 -1.05 1.98 -11.43
N LEU A 52 0.04 2.51 -10.90
CA LEU A 52 0.30 3.92 -10.69
C LEU A 52 1.07 4.52 -11.88
N ASN A 53 1.06 5.85 -12.04
CA ASN A 53 1.82 6.54 -13.10
C ASN A 53 3.34 6.35 -12.99
N CYS A 54 3.84 5.95 -11.81
CA CYS A 54 5.25 5.58 -11.58
C CYS A 54 5.59 4.13 -11.98
N GLY A 55 4.66 3.36 -12.56
CA GLY A 55 4.90 1.97 -12.95
C GLY A 55 4.66 0.94 -11.85
N CYS A 56 4.57 1.35 -10.58
CA CYS A 56 4.28 0.41 -9.48
C CYS A 56 2.84 -0.12 -9.55
N THR A 57 2.64 -1.38 -9.17
CA THR A 57 1.30 -1.95 -8.97
C THR A 57 0.68 -1.42 -7.67
N TYR A 58 -0.64 -1.53 -7.55
CA TYR A 58 -1.33 -1.19 -6.30
C TYR A 58 -0.81 -2.04 -5.13
N GLU A 59 -0.60 -3.34 -5.33
CA GLU A 59 -0.02 -4.21 -4.30
C GLU A 59 1.35 -3.72 -3.82
N GLN A 60 2.23 -3.31 -4.74
CA GLN A 60 3.55 -2.78 -4.39
C GLN A 60 3.46 -1.49 -3.57
N ALA A 61 2.53 -0.61 -3.93
CA ALA A 61 2.32 0.64 -3.21
C ALA A 61 1.71 0.42 -1.82
N LEU A 62 0.73 -0.49 -1.69
CA LEU A 62 0.16 -0.86 -0.40
C LEU A 62 1.17 -1.56 0.50
N PHE A 63 2.00 -2.45 -0.07
CA PHE A 63 3.07 -3.10 0.66
C PHE A 63 4.10 -2.09 1.18
N GLU A 64 4.49 -1.14 0.34
CA GLU A 64 5.37 -0.03 0.74
C GLU A 64 4.79 0.76 1.93
N GLU A 65 3.51 1.09 1.85
CA GLU A 65 2.80 1.83 2.89
C GLU A 65 2.72 1.02 4.19
N SER A 66 2.40 -0.28 4.11
CA SER A 66 2.41 -1.20 5.25
C SER A 66 3.81 -1.32 5.88
N LEU A 67 4.87 -1.42 5.08
CA LEU A 67 6.24 -1.44 5.61
C LEU A 67 6.58 -0.14 6.34
N SER A 68 6.28 1.01 5.73
CA SER A 68 6.52 2.33 6.33
C SER A 68 5.80 2.49 7.67
N ARG A 69 4.54 2.02 7.76
CA ARG A 69 3.75 2.06 9.00
C ARG A 69 4.26 1.13 10.09
N ASN A 70 4.96 0.06 9.72
CA ASN A 70 5.60 -0.88 10.64
C ASN A 70 7.10 -0.58 10.83
N HIS A 71 7.52 0.66 10.55
CA HIS A 71 8.89 1.13 10.74
C HIS A 71 9.95 0.32 9.97
N VAL A 72 9.55 -0.33 8.87
CA VAL A 72 10.47 -1.04 7.98
C VAL A 72 10.87 -0.13 6.83
N GLY A 73 12.12 0.32 6.91
CA GLY A 73 12.75 1.26 6.00
C GLY A 73 13.26 2.47 6.78
N SER A 74 14.58 2.67 6.78
CA SER A 74 15.31 3.89 7.19
C SER A 74 16.73 3.83 6.60
N TYR A 75 17.31 4.97 6.20
CA TYR A 75 18.77 5.12 5.97
C TYR A 75 19.37 6.40 6.65
N HIS A 76 18.65 7.07 7.58
CA HIS A 76 18.96 8.38 8.21
C HIS A 76 18.76 9.66 7.34
N PRO A 77 18.74 10.88 7.94
CA PRO A 77 17.97 11.29 9.12
C PRO A 77 17.01 12.49 8.87
N GLY A 78 15.74 12.39 9.34
CA GLY A 78 14.70 13.45 9.33
C GLY A 78 13.26 13.02 8.94
N GLU A 79 12.88 11.77 9.21
CA GLU A 79 12.19 10.85 8.29
C GLU A 79 10.66 10.98 8.02
N THR A 80 10.25 10.60 6.81
CA THR A 80 9.34 9.45 6.59
C THR A 80 9.99 8.57 5.51
N VAL A 81 10.60 7.45 5.90
CA VAL A 81 11.37 6.62 4.99
C VAL A 81 10.49 5.67 4.20
N ARG A 82 10.87 5.48 2.93
CA ARG A 82 10.22 4.62 1.96
C ARG A 82 11.31 3.69 1.38
N MET A 83 11.09 2.37 1.47
CA MET A 83 12.04 1.34 1.02
C MET A 83 12.22 1.37 -0.50
N ASP A 84 13.47 1.23 -0.97
CA ASP A 84 13.78 1.23 -2.41
C ASP A 84 13.01 0.12 -3.16
N PRO A 85 12.33 0.42 -4.29
CA PRO A 85 11.64 -0.57 -5.11
C PRO A 85 12.49 -1.79 -5.48
N ALA A 86 13.81 -1.63 -5.67
CA ALA A 86 14.74 -2.70 -6.01
C ALA A 86 14.87 -3.75 -4.90
N LEU A 87 14.67 -3.36 -3.64
CA LEU A 87 14.65 -4.29 -2.49
C LEU A 87 13.21 -4.67 -2.09
N ARG A 88 12.31 -3.68 -2.09
CA ARG A 88 10.90 -3.84 -1.72
C ARG A 88 10.19 -4.86 -2.59
N ASN A 89 10.35 -4.79 -3.92
CA ASN A 89 9.58 -5.64 -4.83
C ASN A 89 10.00 -7.12 -4.73
N PRO A 90 11.30 -7.47 -4.68
CA PRO A 90 11.71 -8.84 -4.37
C PRO A 90 11.22 -9.32 -3.00
N LEU A 91 11.23 -8.46 -1.97
CA LEU A 91 10.72 -8.83 -0.65
C LEU A 91 9.22 -9.15 -0.70
N LEU A 92 8.41 -8.32 -1.37
CA LEU A 92 6.98 -8.59 -1.57
C LEU A 92 6.76 -9.95 -2.23
N LYS A 93 7.47 -10.22 -3.35
CA LYS A 93 7.36 -11.48 -4.07
C LYS A 93 7.76 -12.68 -3.21
N LEU A 94 8.83 -12.54 -2.41
CA LEU A 94 9.27 -13.58 -1.49
C LEU A 94 8.19 -13.86 -0.43
N LEU A 95 7.60 -12.83 0.17
CA LEU A 95 6.56 -13.00 1.19
C LEU A 95 5.26 -13.59 0.60
N GLN A 96 4.87 -13.15 -0.60
CA GLN A 96 3.75 -13.73 -1.34
C GLN A 96 3.99 -15.22 -1.63
N TRP A 97 5.17 -15.57 -2.14
CA TRP A 97 5.49 -16.95 -2.48
C TRP A 97 5.62 -17.85 -1.25
N ARG A 98 6.36 -17.41 -0.23
CA ARG A 98 6.70 -18.25 0.93
C ARG A 98 5.58 -18.33 1.96
N TYR A 99 4.82 -17.24 2.13
CA TYR A 99 3.86 -17.08 3.22
C TYR A 99 2.46 -16.72 2.75
N GLY A 100 2.22 -16.56 1.44
CA GLY A 100 0.92 -16.15 0.93
C GLY A 100 0.52 -14.74 1.36
N TYR A 101 1.50 -13.86 1.58
CA TYR A 101 1.26 -12.48 2.04
C TYR A 101 0.23 -11.74 1.20
N ARG A 102 -0.68 -11.04 1.88
CA ARG A 102 -1.68 -10.12 1.31
C ARG A 102 -1.66 -8.80 2.07
N ASP A 103 -2.14 -7.74 1.42
CA ASP A 103 -2.35 -6.44 2.03
C ASP A 103 -3.11 -6.57 3.36
N GLY A 104 -2.54 -6.05 4.46
CA GLY A 104 -3.15 -6.15 5.79
C GLY A 104 -2.63 -7.27 6.68
N ASP A 105 -1.81 -8.21 6.19
CA ASP A 105 -1.28 -9.29 7.03
C ASP A 105 -0.42 -8.79 8.21
N PHE A 106 0.26 -7.65 8.07
CA PHE A 106 1.02 -7.04 9.17
C PHE A 106 0.12 -6.41 10.25
N GLU A 107 -1.12 -6.12 9.90
CA GLU A 107 -2.10 -5.46 10.77
C GLU A 107 -3.12 -6.46 11.34
N ARG A 108 -2.69 -7.71 11.46
CA ARG A 108 -3.47 -8.79 12.04
C ARG A 108 -2.84 -9.30 13.31
N ASP A 109 -3.70 -9.59 14.27
CA ASP A 109 -3.31 -10.28 15.47
C ASP A 109 -2.96 -11.75 15.12
N PRO A 110 -1.74 -12.22 15.41
CA PRO A 110 -1.29 -13.55 15.02
C PRO A 110 -1.96 -14.68 15.80
N VAL A 111 -2.58 -14.38 16.95
CA VAL A 111 -3.24 -15.36 17.82
C VAL A 111 -4.71 -15.52 17.44
N THR A 112 -5.42 -14.41 17.26
CA THR A 112 -6.87 -14.40 16.98
C THR A 112 -7.17 -14.39 15.48
N GLY A 113 -6.22 -13.95 14.66
CA GLY A 113 -6.38 -13.79 13.21
C GLY A 113 -7.25 -12.60 12.81
N LEU A 114 -7.72 -11.80 13.75
CA LEU A 114 -8.54 -10.59 13.53
C LEU A 114 -7.65 -9.37 13.23
N TRP A 115 -8.28 -8.26 12.84
CA TRP A 115 -7.59 -6.97 12.75
C TRP A 115 -7.12 -6.53 14.13
N ILE A 116 -5.92 -5.96 14.19
CA ILE A 116 -5.52 -5.18 15.38
C ILE A 116 -6.42 -3.95 15.51
N GLU A 117 -6.54 -3.41 16.73
CA GLU A 117 -7.36 -2.22 16.99
C GLU A 117 -6.96 -1.07 16.07
N GLY A 118 -7.95 -0.41 15.44
CA GLY A 118 -7.71 0.68 14.49
C GLY A 118 -7.40 0.26 13.05
N GLU A 119 -7.33 -1.05 12.76
CA GLU A 119 -6.96 -1.55 11.42
C GLU A 119 -8.08 -2.20 10.62
N GLY A 120 -9.29 -2.26 11.19
CA GLY A 120 -10.46 -2.81 10.50
C GLY A 120 -10.94 -1.97 9.31
N GLU A 121 -11.82 -2.57 8.51
CA GLU A 121 -12.38 -1.96 7.30
C GLU A 121 -13.07 -0.63 7.56
N ALA A 122 -13.88 -0.52 8.62
CA ALA A 122 -14.61 0.70 8.94
C ALA A 122 -13.68 1.90 9.17
N VAL A 123 -12.52 1.66 9.80
CA VAL A 123 -11.52 2.72 10.04
C VAL A 123 -10.88 3.16 8.72
N TRP A 124 -10.53 2.20 7.86
CA TRP A 124 -9.92 2.50 6.57
C TRP A 124 -10.89 3.15 5.58
N GLU A 125 -12.16 2.74 5.57
CA GLU A 125 -13.21 3.37 4.78
C GLU A 125 -13.43 4.82 5.22
N ALA A 126 -13.48 5.09 6.53
CA ALA A 126 -13.55 6.45 7.07
C ALA A 126 -12.32 7.29 6.67
N LYS A 127 -11.10 6.73 6.78
CA LYS A 127 -9.86 7.40 6.35
C LYS A 127 -9.88 7.70 4.85
N ALA A 128 -10.42 6.81 4.02
CA ALA A 128 -10.52 7.00 2.56
C ALA A 128 -11.60 8.03 2.17
N ALA A 129 -12.63 8.20 2.99
CA ALA A 129 -13.65 9.23 2.80
C ALA A 129 -13.16 10.64 3.20
N ALA A 130 -12.22 10.72 4.15
CA ALA A 130 -11.70 12.00 4.68
C ALA A 130 -10.75 12.76 3.72
N GLY A 131 -10.33 12.15 2.60
CA GLY A 131 -9.33 12.72 1.67
C GLY A 131 -7.93 12.26 2.04
#